data_AF-A0A955YS14-F1
#
_entry.id   AF-A0A955YS14-F1
#
_cell.length_a   1.000
_cell.length_b   1.000
_cell.length_c   1.000
_cell.angle_alpha   90.00
_cell.angle_beta   90.00
_cell.angle_gamma   90.00
#
_symmetry.space_group_name_H-M   'P 1'
#
loop_
_entity.id
_entity.type
_entity.pdbx_description
1 polymer ?
#
loop_
_entity_poly.entity_id
_entity_poly.type
_entity_poly.pdbx_seq_one_letter_code
_entity_poly.pdbx_strand_id
1 'polypeptide(L)'
;MTRVGKRLFACAGVCALLACAPTMDTERQGVVRGTLAEEVYRVACQRIAREAYPTDVSGSESRALCRGEAPSESAAPGRLQALAEQRPETVEALERVLPATVEQDLQALLVAILPLYDAPAEQLPQATGAIGALLGRMEADAQVVGALGRMSARSGMRSTSLQLGVLAPVLRYPDLPALTRTGLGALAEGGSARDAFLRIEASLALELATLTADDPDAEGTLDVSRALLAATHPSFQGGVSGSYVVRDERGLPVPRALNVNGFVDQDGDGLADVNADDRFVGADGEELFLPTPYPTALDAPFDTALRDARGLAAGEGQLPLFQARQADGTLLAAVLREARPWVSGETPVAEDAVLALLAQLGPPANTTRDYGALAHPYTGHDTDSGALFDVLHAASALLDEEETRDALLVLQQLLGQ
;
A
#
# COMPACT_ATOMS: atom_id res chain seq x y z
N MET A 1 -60.40 17.52 20.74
CA MET A 1 -59.36 18.57 20.54
C MET A 1 -58.45 18.12 19.40
N THR A 2 -58.48 18.87 18.29
CA THR A 2 -57.88 18.49 17.00
C THR A 2 -56.34 18.59 17.04
N ARG A 3 -55.65 17.77 16.22
CA ARG A 3 -54.16 17.70 16.13
C ARG A 3 -53.48 19.05 15.88
N VAL A 4 -54.23 20.05 15.42
CA VAL A 4 -53.78 21.44 15.24
C VAL A 4 -53.55 22.15 16.58
N GLY A 5 -54.38 21.89 17.60
CA GLY A 5 -54.24 22.50 18.93
C GLY A 5 -52.99 22.03 19.69
N LYS A 6 -52.54 20.79 19.48
CA LYS A 6 -51.30 20.27 20.08
C LYS A 6 -50.03 20.88 19.46
N ARG A 7 -50.07 21.28 18.17
CA ARG A 7 -48.92 21.93 17.51
C ARG A 7 -48.77 23.40 17.91
N LEU A 8 -49.89 24.11 18.09
CA LEU A 8 -49.87 25.49 18.59
C LEU A 8 -49.37 25.60 20.04
N PHE A 9 -49.76 24.67 20.93
CA PHE A 9 -49.22 24.63 22.30
C PHE A 9 -47.74 24.28 22.36
N ALA A 10 -47.25 23.40 21.47
CA ALA A 10 -45.83 23.07 21.39
C ALA A 10 -44.98 24.26 20.89
N CYS A 11 -45.44 25.00 19.88
CA CYS A 11 -44.75 26.21 19.41
C CYS A 11 -44.76 27.33 20.46
N ALA A 12 -45.86 27.54 21.18
CA ALA A 12 -45.91 28.55 22.23
C ALA A 12 -44.98 28.21 23.42
N GLY A 13 -44.84 26.92 23.77
CA GLY A 13 -43.89 26.46 24.79
C GLY A 13 -42.42 26.65 24.39
N VAL A 14 -42.07 26.41 23.12
CA VAL A 14 -40.71 26.63 22.61
C VAL A 14 -40.38 28.13 22.53
N CYS A 15 -41.33 28.98 22.16
CA CYS A 15 -41.14 30.44 22.16
C CYS A 15 -41.01 31.02 23.59
N ALA A 16 -41.71 30.46 24.58
CA ALA A 16 -41.59 30.90 25.98
C ALA A 16 -40.24 30.50 26.61
N LEU A 17 -39.64 29.38 26.20
CA LEU A 17 -38.31 28.96 26.66
C LEU A 17 -37.17 29.81 26.08
N LEU A 18 -37.37 30.40 24.90
CA LEU A 18 -36.42 31.35 24.30
C LEU A 18 -36.49 32.76 24.92
N ALA A 19 -37.58 33.10 25.61
CA ALA A 19 -37.76 34.42 26.23
C ALA A 19 -37.06 34.56 27.60
N CYS A 20 -36.68 33.44 28.22
CA CYS A 20 -35.91 33.40 29.47
C CYS A 20 -34.41 33.20 29.24
N ALA A 21 -33.94 33.16 27.99
CA ALA A 21 -32.51 33.22 27.73
C ALA A 21 -32.01 34.59 28.22
N PRO A 22 -31.05 34.65 29.18
CA PRO A 22 -30.41 35.92 29.49
C PRO A 22 -29.91 36.50 28.17
N THR A 23 -30.14 37.80 27.96
CA THR A 23 -29.63 38.55 26.80
C THR A 23 -28.22 38.08 26.51
N MET A 24 -27.96 37.57 25.29
CA MET A 24 -26.63 37.12 24.92
C MET A 24 -25.64 38.22 25.29
N ASP A 25 -24.68 37.90 26.13
CA ASP A 25 -23.64 38.81 26.58
C ASP A 25 -22.77 39.18 25.38
N THR A 26 -23.18 40.21 24.66
CA THR A 26 -22.44 40.81 23.54
C THR A 26 -21.30 41.71 24.02
N GLU A 27 -21.18 41.92 25.33
CA GLU A 27 -20.14 42.75 25.95
C GLU A 27 -19.01 41.92 26.57
N ARG A 28 -19.01 40.60 26.38
CA ARG A 28 -17.94 39.73 26.88
C ARG A 28 -16.61 40.18 26.28
N GLN A 29 -15.88 40.98 27.05
CA GLN A 29 -14.53 41.39 26.72
C GLN A 29 -13.71 40.11 26.58
N GLY A 30 -13.01 39.97 25.45
CA GLY A 30 -12.09 38.86 25.25
C GLY A 30 -11.21 38.75 26.49
N VAL A 31 -11.12 37.55 27.07
CA VAL A 31 -10.21 37.30 28.18
C VAL A 31 -8.83 37.76 27.70
N VAL A 32 -8.21 38.70 28.41
CA VAL A 32 -6.84 39.12 28.13
C VAL A 32 -5.98 37.87 28.32
N ARG A 33 -5.59 37.25 27.21
CA ARG A 33 -4.73 36.07 27.22
C ARG A 33 -3.28 36.56 27.20
N GLY A 34 -2.45 35.92 28.02
CA GLY A 34 -1.01 36.07 27.97
C GLY A 34 -0.44 35.47 26.69
N THR A 35 0.89 35.48 26.55
CA THR A 35 1.54 34.76 25.43
C THR A 35 1.29 33.25 25.52
N LEU A 36 1.44 32.51 24.42
CA LEU A 36 1.35 31.04 24.43
C LEU A 36 2.23 30.41 25.52
N ALA A 37 3.40 31.00 25.78
CA ALA A 37 4.31 30.57 26.84
C ALA A 37 3.72 30.76 28.24
N GLU A 38 3.07 31.91 28.51
CA GLU A 38 2.37 32.15 29.78
C GLU A 38 1.21 31.16 29.98
N GLU A 39 0.53 30.80 28.90
CA GLU A 39 -0.55 29.81 28.92
C GLU A 39 -0.06 28.39 29.18
N VAL A 40 1.03 27.97 28.51
CA VAL A 40 1.69 26.68 28.76
C VAL A 40 2.20 26.60 30.20
N TYR A 41 2.86 27.65 30.68
CA TYR A 41 3.30 27.74 32.07
C TYR A 41 2.13 27.63 33.03
N ARG A 42 1.03 28.35 32.77
CA ARG A 42 -0.17 28.33 33.62
C ARG A 42 -0.76 26.93 33.74
N VAL A 43 -0.91 26.20 32.63
CA VAL A 43 -1.44 24.83 32.64
C VAL A 43 -0.49 23.87 33.36
N ALA A 44 0.81 23.99 33.14
CA ALA A 44 1.81 23.16 33.82
C ALA A 44 1.84 23.43 35.33
N CYS A 45 1.80 24.70 35.74
CA CYS A 45 1.70 25.13 37.13
C CYS A 45 0.44 24.58 37.79
N GLN A 46 -0.72 24.67 37.14
CA GLN A 46 -1.98 24.12 37.67
C GLN A 46 -1.93 22.59 37.84
N ARG A 47 -1.23 21.87 36.95
CA ARG A 47 -1.05 20.42 37.08
C ARG A 47 -0.20 20.07 38.29
N ILE A 48 0.90 20.77 38.51
CA ILE A 48 1.78 20.57 39.67
C ILE A 48 1.08 21.02 40.97
N ALA A 49 0.28 22.08 40.90
CA ALA A 49 -0.49 22.56 42.02
C ALA A 49 -1.56 21.55 42.49
N ARG A 50 -2.13 20.74 41.59
CA ARG A 50 -3.04 19.64 42.00
C ARG A 50 -2.37 18.58 42.86
N GLU A 51 -1.06 18.38 42.70
CA GLU A 51 -0.29 17.48 43.56
C GLU A 51 0.02 18.13 44.92
N ALA A 52 0.26 19.45 44.93
CA ALA A 52 0.52 20.22 46.14
C ALA A 52 -0.74 20.50 46.98
N TYR A 53 -1.90 20.64 46.33
CA TYR A 53 -3.21 20.89 46.93
C TYR A 53 -4.23 19.83 46.49
N PRO A 54 -4.07 18.57 46.93
CA PRO A 54 -4.91 17.46 46.46
C PRO A 54 -6.40 17.61 46.81
N THR A 55 -6.73 18.45 47.78
CA THR A 55 -8.11 18.76 48.19
C THR A 55 -8.74 19.93 47.41
N ASP A 56 -7.94 20.74 46.70
CA ASP A 56 -8.43 21.88 45.92
C ASP A 56 -8.73 21.46 44.46
N VAL A 57 -9.86 20.78 44.29
CA VAL A 57 -10.34 20.34 42.96
C VAL A 57 -10.66 21.53 42.05
N SER A 58 -11.01 22.67 42.64
CA SER A 58 -11.37 23.88 41.90
C SER A 58 -10.15 24.65 41.40
N GLY A 59 -8.98 24.46 42.02
CA GLY A 59 -7.78 25.26 41.80
C GLY A 59 -7.89 26.69 42.35
N SER A 60 -8.78 26.97 43.31
CA SER A 60 -8.93 28.32 43.88
C SER A 60 -7.69 28.81 44.62
N GLU A 61 -6.93 27.91 45.23
CA GLU A 61 -5.73 28.23 46.01
C GLU A 61 -4.52 28.50 45.10
N SER A 62 -4.50 27.92 43.91
CA SER A 62 -3.37 28.00 42.97
C SER A 62 -3.64 28.85 41.72
N ARG A 63 -4.89 29.23 41.43
CA ARG A 63 -5.25 29.98 40.20
C ARG A 63 -4.56 31.33 40.11
N ALA A 64 -4.57 32.12 41.18
CA ALA A 64 -3.92 33.44 41.18
C ALA A 64 -2.40 33.31 41.05
N LEU A 65 -1.79 32.36 41.76
CA LEU A 65 -0.37 32.03 41.67
C LEU A 65 0.04 31.63 40.24
N CYS A 66 -0.66 30.68 39.63
CA CYS A 66 -0.33 30.19 38.29
C CYS A 66 -0.61 31.21 37.17
N ARG A 67 -1.44 32.24 37.43
CA ARG A 67 -1.60 33.40 36.54
C ARG A 67 -0.55 34.49 36.75
N GLY A 68 0.30 34.36 37.78
CA GLY A 68 1.26 35.41 38.15
C GLY A 68 0.61 36.59 38.87
N GLU A 69 -0.62 36.44 39.37
CA GLU A 69 -1.37 37.46 40.11
C GLU A 69 -1.08 37.41 41.62
N ALA A 70 -0.45 36.33 42.11
CA ALA A 70 -0.05 36.15 43.49
C ALA A 70 1.46 35.86 43.58
N PRO A 71 2.13 36.30 44.66
CA PRO A 71 3.57 36.16 44.81
C PRO A 71 3.94 34.70 45.15
N SER A 72 5.18 34.29 44.86
CA SER A 72 5.60 32.88 44.98
C SER A 72 5.53 32.35 46.41
N GLU A 73 5.64 33.21 47.42
CA GLU A 73 5.54 32.86 48.84
C GLU A 73 4.12 32.42 49.24
N SER A 74 3.12 32.67 48.40
CA SER A 74 1.76 32.14 48.58
C SER A 74 1.63 30.66 48.18
N ALA A 75 2.63 30.10 47.51
CA ALA A 75 2.64 28.71 47.09
C ALA A 75 2.97 27.74 48.24
N ALA A 76 2.48 26.51 48.13
CA ALA A 76 2.90 25.42 48.98
C ALA A 76 4.43 25.20 48.85
N PRO A 77 5.17 25.05 49.96
CA PRO A 77 6.61 24.86 49.94
C PRO A 77 7.05 23.67 49.08
N GLY A 78 8.23 23.78 48.47
CA GLY A 78 8.81 22.73 47.63
C GLY A 78 8.65 23.03 46.15
N ARG A 79 8.22 22.03 45.36
CA ARG A 79 8.25 22.11 43.89
C ARG A 79 7.38 23.24 43.31
N LEU A 80 6.22 23.50 43.91
CA LEU A 80 5.30 24.53 43.40
C LEU A 80 5.85 25.93 43.66
N GLN A 81 6.38 26.19 44.86
CA GLN A 81 7.03 27.45 45.18
C GLN A 81 8.26 27.71 44.29
N ALA A 82 9.14 26.71 44.12
CA ALA A 82 10.31 26.84 43.26
C ALA A 82 9.93 27.12 41.79
N LEU A 83 8.85 26.49 41.29
CA LEU A 83 8.33 26.78 39.96
C LEU A 83 7.80 28.22 39.85
N ALA A 84 7.08 28.69 40.87
CA ALA A 84 6.53 30.05 40.92
C ALA A 84 7.63 31.14 40.97
N GLU A 85 8.70 30.91 41.74
CA GLU A 85 9.88 31.79 41.78
C GLU A 85 10.57 31.88 40.41
N GLN A 86 10.60 30.76 39.67
CA GLN A 86 11.23 30.64 38.35
C GLN A 86 10.29 30.98 37.19
N ARG A 87 9.09 31.50 37.46
CA ARG A 87 8.12 31.91 36.43
C ARG A 87 8.73 32.80 35.35
N PRO A 88 9.41 33.93 35.66
CA PRO A 88 9.89 34.84 34.60
C PRO A 88 10.88 34.16 33.67
N GLU A 89 11.83 33.39 34.22
CA GLU A 89 12.85 32.67 33.44
C GLU A 89 12.23 31.54 32.61
N THR A 90 11.24 30.83 33.17
CA THR A 90 10.55 29.72 32.49
C THR A 90 9.68 30.24 31.35
N VAL A 91 8.93 31.32 31.57
CA VAL A 91 8.11 31.95 30.52
C VAL A 91 9.01 32.49 29.41
N GLU A 92 10.09 33.18 29.73
CA GLU A 92 11.02 33.70 28.71
C GLU A 92 11.68 32.57 27.90
N ALA A 93 12.08 31.48 28.57
CA ALA A 93 12.62 30.30 27.88
C ALA A 93 11.56 29.66 26.96
N LEU A 94 10.31 29.56 27.42
CA LEU A 94 9.20 29.06 26.62
C LEU A 94 8.89 29.98 25.43
N GLU A 95 8.97 31.30 25.58
CA GLU A 95 8.79 32.25 24.47
C GLU A 95 9.88 32.11 23.41
N ARG A 96 11.12 31.80 23.81
CA ARG A 96 12.20 31.49 22.87
C ARG A 96 11.99 30.18 22.11
N VAL A 97 11.36 29.18 22.74
CA VAL A 97 11.10 27.87 22.13
C VAL A 97 9.80 27.85 21.33
N LEU A 98 8.80 28.60 21.77
CA LEU A 98 7.47 28.71 21.20
C LEU A 98 7.21 30.16 20.78
N PRO A 99 7.84 30.63 19.67
CA PRO A 99 7.62 31.98 19.19
C PRO A 99 6.15 32.17 18.79
N ALA A 100 5.68 33.41 18.78
CA ALA A 100 4.27 33.75 18.49
C ALA A 100 3.77 33.22 17.12
N THR A 101 4.68 32.93 16.18
CA THR A 101 4.35 32.30 14.90
C THR A 101 3.80 30.88 15.08
N VAL A 102 4.30 30.12 16.07
CA VAL A 102 3.84 28.75 16.38
C VAL A 102 2.39 28.75 16.85
N GLU A 103 1.93 29.80 17.54
CA GLU A 103 0.53 29.92 17.94
C GLU A 103 -0.39 29.98 16.71
N GLN A 104 -0.01 30.78 15.71
CA GLN A 104 -0.77 30.92 14.46
C GLN A 104 -0.73 29.63 13.64
N ASP A 105 0.44 28.99 13.54
CA ASP A 105 0.61 27.73 12.81
C ASP A 105 -0.15 26.58 13.49
N LEU A 106 -0.10 26.50 14.82
CA LEU A 106 -0.84 25.50 15.60
C LEU A 106 -2.35 25.76 15.52
N GLN A 107 -2.78 27.02 15.59
CA GLN A 107 -4.19 27.37 15.41
C GLN A 107 -4.65 27.02 13.98
N ALA A 108 -3.86 27.34 12.96
CA ALA A 108 -4.16 26.99 11.58
C ALA A 108 -4.25 25.47 11.41
N LEU A 109 -3.32 24.71 12.00
CA LEU A 109 -3.35 23.24 12.01
C LEU A 109 -4.62 22.71 12.71
N LEU A 110 -4.91 23.20 13.91
CA LEU A 110 -6.09 22.77 14.68
C LEU A 110 -7.39 23.10 13.93
N VAL A 111 -7.47 24.26 13.27
CA VAL A 111 -8.61 24.63 12.43
C VAL A 111 -8.68 23.78 11.16
N ALA A 112 -7.54 23.48 10.54
CA ALA A 112 -7.47 22.61 9.36
C ALA A 112 -7.83 21.15 9.67
N ILE A 113 -7.68 20.72 10.92
CA ILE A 113 -8.09 19.39 11.39
C ILE A 113 -9.61 19.32 11.66
N LEU A 114 -10.30 20.43 11.95
CA LEU A 114 -11.73 20.41 12.26
C LEU A 114 -12.58 19.73 11.17
N PRO A 115 -12.43 20.01 9.86
CA PRO A 115 -13.19 19.32 8.80
C PRO A 115 -12.96 17.80 8.75
N LEU A 116 -11.86 17.29 9.29
CA LEU A 116 -11.61 15.85 9.37
C LEU A 116 -12.56 15.16 10.36
N TYR A 117 -12.96 15.85 11.43
CA TYR A 117 -13.73 15.27 12.53
C TYR A 117 -15.15 15.82 12.66
N ASP A 118 -15.37 17.09 12.29
CA ASP A 118 -16.61 17.82 12.56
C ASP A 118 -17.48 18.03 11.31
N ALA A 119 -18.79 18.17 11.55
CA ALA A 119 -19.78 18.53 10.54
C ALA A 119 -19.51 19.90 9.90
N PRO A 120 -19.81 20.08 8.60
CA PRO A 120 -20.50 19.14 7.69
C PRO A 120 -19.56 18.18 6.94
N ALA A 121 -18.24 18.35 7.07
CA ALA A 121 -17.27 17.63 6.24
C ALA A 121 -16.98 16.22 6.77
N GLU A 122 -16.85 16.04 8.09
CA GLU A 122 -16.67 14.75 8.79
C GLU A 122 -15.81 13.75 7.99
N GLN A 123 -14.69 14.19 7.42
CA GLN A 123 -14.03 13.43 6.36
C GLN A 123 -13.52 12.07 6.87
N LEU A 124 -13.02 11.99 8.09
CA LEU A 124 -12.58 10.73 8.69
C LEU A 124 -13.77 9.81 9.03
N PRO A 125 -14.85 10.25 9.72
CA PRO A 125 -16.05 9.44 9.88
C PRO A 125 -16.66 8.97 8.55
N GLN A 126 -16.74 9.84 7.54
CA GLN A 126 -17.28 9.50 6.23
C GLN A 126 -16.39 8.52 5.47
N ALA A 127 -15.08 8.72 5.48
CA ALA A 127 -14.13 7.77 4.88
C ALA A 127 -14.16 6.42 5.61
N THR A 128 -14.22 6.43 6.94
CA THR A 128 -14.33 5.21 7.76
C THR A 128 -15.65 4.50 7.48
N GLY A 129 -16.76 5.24 7.34
CA GLY A 129 -18.07 4.70 6.96
C GLY A 129 -18.09 4.15 5.53
N ALA A 130 -17.43 4.82 4.59
CA ALA A 130 -17.31 4.36 3.20
C ALA A 130 -16.44 3.10 3.09
N ILE A 131 -15.33 3.04 3.84
CA ILE A 131 -14.50 1.84 3.99
C ILE A 131 -15.30 0.73 4.66
N GLY A 132 -16.04 1.01 5.73
CA GLY A 132 -16.92 0.04 6.38
C GLY A 132 -18.01 -0.48 5.44
N ALA A 133 -18.60 0.38 4.62
CA ALA A 133 -19.59 0.00 3.61
C ALA A 133 -18.95 -0.78 2.44
N LEU A 134 -17.71 -0.48 2.07
CA LEU A 134 -16.95 -1.26 1.11
C LEU A 134 -16.65 -2.65 1.68
N LEU A 135 -16.09 -2.74 2.89
CA LEU A 135 -15.79 -4.00 3.57
C LEU A 135 -17.05 -4.83 3.78
N GLY A 136 -18.17 -4.22 4.17
CA GLY A 136 -19.46 -4.91 4.29
C GLY A 136 -20.00 -5.41 2.94
N ARG A 137 -19.76 -4.69 1.84
CA ARG A 137 -20.09 -5.18 0.48
C ARG A 137 -19.17 -6.32 0.06
N MET A 138 -17.88 -6.22 0.37
CA MET A 138 -16.90 -7.27 0.11
C MET A 138 -17.20 -8.53 0.94
N GLU A 139 -17.63 -8.38 2.19
CA GLU A 139 -18.04 -9.47 3.08
C GLU A 139 -19.33 -10.16 2.59
N ALA A 140 -20.29 -9.38 2.07
CA ALA A 140 -21.53 -9.93 1.53
C ALA A 140 -21.35 -10.62 0.15
N ASP A 141 -20.22 -10.39 -0.52
CA ASP A 141 -19.91 -10.96 -1.82
C ASP A 141 -19.07 -12.23 -1.65
N ALA A 142 -19.70 -13.39 -1.80
CA ALA A 142 -19.05 -14.69 -1.66
C ALA A 142 -17.89 -14.91 -2.66
N GLN A 143 -17.91 -14.25 -3.83
CA GLN A 143 -16.78 -14.32 -4.77
C GLN A 143 -15.60 -13.49 -4.28
N VAL A 144 -15.86 -12.32 -3.70
CA VAL A 144 -14.82 -11.45 -3.11
C VAL A 144 -14.27 -12.06 -1.82
N VAL A 145 -15.12 -12.54 -0.91
CA VAL A 145 -14.69 -13.28 0.28
C VAL A 145 -13.94 -14.54 -0.11
N GLY A 146 -14.42 -15.29 -1.11
CA GLY A 146 -13.71 -16.45 -1.64
C GLY A 146 -12.36 -16.07 -2.26
N ALA A 147 -12.28 -14.99 -3.04
CA ALA A 147 -11.04 -14.50 -3.61
C ALA A 147 -10.04 -14.01 -2.55
N LEU A 148 -10.50 -13.30 -1.52
CA LEU A 148 -9.68 -12.88 -0.38
C LEU A 148 -9.28 -14.06 0.52
N GLY A 149 -10.18 -15.02 0.72
CA GLY A 149 -9.93 -16.29 1.41
C GLY A 149 -8.80 -17.06 0.72
N ARG A 150 -8.90 -17.23 -0.60
CA ARG A 150 -7.84 -17.76 -1.46
C ARG A 150 -6.53 -16.96 -1.34
N MET A 151 -6.57 -15.64 -1.14
CA MET A 151 -5.35 -14.84 -0.91
C MET A 151 -4.75 -15.00 0.50
N SER A 152 -5.57 -15.27 1.53
CA SER A 152 -5.15 -15.35 2.94
C SER A 152 -4.70 -16.75 3.36
N ALA A 153 -5.37 -17.79 2.85
CA ALA A 153 -5.06 -19.18 3.12
C ALA A 153 -3.92 -19.72 2.23
N ARG A 154 -3.11 -18.83 1.67
CA ARG A 154 -1.85 -19.19 1.00
C ARG A 154 -0.64 -19.09 1.92
N SER A 155 -0.80 -18.92 3.23
CA SER A 155 0.34 -18.91 4.18
C SER A 155 1.19 -20.16 3.99
N GLY A 156 2.39 -19.96 3.45
CA GLY A 156 3.37 -21.00 3.15
C GLY A 156 3.32 -21.61 1.73
N MET A 157 2.22 -21.44 1.00
CA MET A 157 2.06 -21.86 -0.41
C MET A 157 2.33 -20.71 -1.39
N ARG A 158 2.19 -19.48 -0.92
CA ARG A 158 2.83 -18.26 -1.42
C ARG A 158 3.16 -17.46 -0.16
N SER A 159 4.42 -17.12 0.08
CA SER A 159 4.82 -16.47 1.35
C SER A 159 3.84 -15.35 1.75
N THR A 160 3.52 -15.20 3.02
CA THR A 160 2.86 -13.98 3.52
C THR A 160 3.76 -12.75 3.33
N SER A 161 5.08 -12.95 3.19
CA SER A 161 5.99 -11.93 2.65
C SER A 161 5.91 -11.74 1.13
N LEU A 162 5.08 -12.51 0.41
CA LEU A 162 4.71 -12.34 -1.00
C LEU A 162 3.40 -11.55 -1.22
N GLN A 163 2.59 -11.29 -0.19
CA GLN A 163 1.71 -10.11 -0.21
C GLN A 163 2.53 -8.81 -0.24
N LEU A 164 3.80 -8.91 0.17
CA LEU A 164 4.83 -7.90 0.00
C LEU A 164 5.96 -8.43 -0.91
N GLY A 165 5.77 -9.33 -1.86
CA GLY A 165 6.90 -10.09 -2.45
C GLY A 165 7.97 -9.26 -3.15
N VAL A 166 7.51 -8.28 -3.92
CA VAL A 166 8.35 -7.23 -4.49
C VAL A 166 8.66 -6.16 -3.45
N LEU A 167 7.79 -6.00 -2.44
CA LEU A 167 7.88 -4.98 -1.40
C LEU A 167 8.77 -5.38 -0.21
N ALA A 168 9.15 -6.63 0.01
CA ALA A 168 9.90 -7.08 1.17
C ALA A 168 11.38 -6.64 1.09
N PRO A 169 12.04 -6.69 -0.09
CA PRO A 169 13.30 -5.99 -0.31
C PRO A 169 13.15 -4.47 -0.14
N VAL A 170 12.03 -3.90 -0.62
CA VAL A 170 11.70 -2.47 -0.52
C VAL A 170 11.47 -2.04 0.94
N LEU A 171 10.86 -2.87 1.77
CA LEU A 171 10.64 -2.65 3.21
C LEU A 171 11.91 -2.82 4.04
N ARG A 172 12.90 -3.55 3.50
CA ARG A 172 14.26 -3.64 4.05
C ARG A 172 15.18 -2.56 3.50
N TYR A 173 14.72 -1.74 2.55
CA TYR A 173 15.50 -0.64 2.02
C TYR A 173 15.66 0.43 3.10
N PRO A 174 16.90 0.76 3.52
CA PRO A 174 17.13 1.69 4.64
C PRO A 174 16.50 3.06 4.41
N ASP A 175 16.47 3.52 3.16
CA ASP A 175 15.94 4.83 2.78
C ASP A 175 14.47 4.80 2.34
N LEU A 176 13.77 3.68 2.56
CA LEU A 176 12.35 3.58 2.24
C LEU A 176 11.55 4.77 2.77
N PRO A 177 11.71 5.23 4.04
CA PRO A 177 10.92 6.36 4.54
C PRO A 177 11.14 7.67 3.78
N ALA A 178 12.34 7.90 3.27
CA ALA A 178 12.66 9.08 2.46
C ALA A 178 12.08 8.94 1.05
N LEU A 179 12.18 7.75 0.46
CA LEU A 179 11.55 7.42 -0.83
C LEU A 179 10.02 7.56 -0.75
N THR A 180 9.39 7.05 0.31
CA THR A 180 7.94 7.13 0.47
C THR A 180 7.50 8.57 0.73
N ARG A 181 8.22 9.36 1.54
CA ARG A 181 7.90 10.79 1.72
C ARG A 181 8.01 11.58 0.43
N THR A 182 9.04 11.32 -0.37
CA THR A 182 9.26 12.01 -1.64
C THR A 182 8.22 11.60 -2.68
N GLY A 183 7.99 10.28 -2.83
CA GLY A 183 7.00 9.73 -3.75
C GLY A 183 5.57 10.13 -3.38
N LEU A 184 5.17 9.95 -2.12
CA LEU A 184 3.85 10.38 -1.65
C LEU A 184 3.71 11.90 -1.70
N GLY A 185 4.77 12.67 -1.42
CA GLY A 185 4.74 14.12 -1.58
C GLY A 185 4.52 14.57 -3.03
N ALA A 186 5.08 13.85 -4.00
CA ALA A 186 4.85 14.10 -5.43
C ALA A 186 3.44 13.68 -5.89
N LEU A 187 2.87 12.63 -5.29
CA LEU A 187 1.56 12.08 -5.64
C LEU A 187 0.39 12.64 -4.81
N ALA A 188 0.67 13.33 -3.71
CA ALA A 188 -0.30 13.97 -2.84
C ALA A 188 -0.92 15.21 -3.48
N GLU A 189 -1.94 15.75 -2.83
CA GLU A 189 -2.62 16.97 -3.28
C GLU A 189 -1.65 18.16 -3.31
N GLY A 190 -1.54 18.83 -4.45
CA GLY A 190 -0.53 19.87 -4.71
C GLY A 190 0.86 19.35 -5.11
N GLY A 191 1.05 18.02 -5.16
CA GLY A 191 2.28 17.38 -5.63
C GLY A 191 2.44 17.44 -7.16
N SER A 192 3.69 17.46 -7.62
CA SER A 192 4.02 17.64 -9.04
C SER A 192 3.55 16.51 -9.97
N ALA A 193 3.26 15.33 -9.44
CA ALA A 193 2.87 14.15 -10.22
C ALA A 193 1.40 13.74 -10.02
N ARG A 194 0.63 14.47 -9.19
CA ARG A 194 -0.77 14.14 -8.83
C ARG A 194 -1.66 13.97 -10.06
N ASP A 195 -1.67 14.95 -10.95
CA ASP A 195 -2.57 14.96 -12.11
C ASP A 195 -2.19 13.92 -13.17
N ALA A 196 -0.91 13.58 -13.26
CA ALA A 196 -0.42 12.51 -14.12
C ALA A 196 -0.86 11.14 -13.55
N PHE A 197 -0.72 10.95 -12.24
CA PHE A 197 -1.13 9.72 -11.56
C PHE A 197 -2.64 9.46 -11.68
N LEU A 198 -3.48 10.47 -11.45
CA LEU A 198 -4.94 10.34 -11.58
C LEU A 198 -5.37 9.99 -13.02
N ARG A 199 -4.63 10.47 -14.03
CA ARG A 199 -4.88 10.11 -15.44
C ARG A 199 -4.50 8.66 -15.75
N ILE A 200 -3.39 8.17 -15.19
CA ILE A 200 -3.00 6.76 -15.31
C ILE A 200 -4.04 5.86 -14.63
N GLU A 201 -4.51 6.24 -13.43
CA GLU A 201 -5.56 5.49 -12.72
C GLU A 201 -6.86 5.43 -13.53
N ALA A 202 -7.31 6.57 -14.06
CA ALA A 202 -8.52 6.64 -14.87
C ALA A 202 -8.41 5.84 -16.17
N SER A 203 -7.26 5.88 -16.85
CA SER A 203 -7.04 5.12 -18.09
C SER A 203 -6.96 3.62 -17.82
N LEU A 204 -6.27 3.19 -16.75
CA LEU A 204 -6.21 1.78 -16.36
C LEU A 204 -7.60 1.24 -15.98
N ALA A 205 -8.40 2.02 -15.26
CA ALA A 205 -9.77 1.66 -14.92
C ALA A 205 -10.63 1.49 -16.18
N LEU A 206 -10.42 2.34 -17.20
CA LEU A 206 -11.13 2.26 -18.47
C LEU A 206 -10.72 1.03 -19.29
N GLU A 207 -9.42 0.74 -19.36
CA GLU A 207 -8.89 -0.46 -20.01
C GLU A 207 -9.43 -1.74 -19.33
N LEU A 208 -9.40 -1.81 -18.00
CA LEU A 208 -9.96 -2.95 -17.25
C LEU A 208 -11.47 -3.09 -17.44
N ALA A 209 -12.21 -1.99 -17.56
CA ALA A 209 -13.66 -2.00 -17.78
C ALA A 209 -14.05 -2.40 -19.20
N THR A 210 -13.14 -2.27 -20.16
CA THR A 210 -13.37 -2.57 -21.59
C THR A 210 -12.68 -3.85 -22.04
N LEU A 211 -11.81 -4.42 -21.21
CA LEU A 211 -11.15 -5.69 -21.45
C LEU A 211 -12.19 -6.80 -21.53
N THR A 212 -12.29 -7.41 -22.71
CA THR A 212 -13.03 -8.65 -22.93
C THR A 212 -12.01 -9.71 -23.30
N ALA A 213 -12.03 -10.85 -22.61
CA ALA A 213 -11.21 -11.99 -23.01
C ALA A 213 -11.82 -12.57 -24.28
N ASP A 214 -11.05 -12.63 -25.36
CA ASP A 214 -11.53 -13.10 -26.67
C ASP A 214 -11.90 -14.61 -26.64
N ASP A 215 -11.28 -15.40 -25.75
CA ASP A 215 -11.62 -16.80 -25.47
C ASP A 215 -10.99 -17.23 -24.12
N PRO A 216 -11.77 -17.66 -23.10
CA PRO A 216 -11.23 -18.13 -21.82
C PRO A 216 -10.50 -19.49 -21.90
N ASP A 217 -10.70 -20.26 -22.98
CA ASP A 217 -10.13 -21.60 -23.14
C ASP A 217 -8.88 -21.61 -24.06
N ALA A 218 -8.56 -20.48 -24.69
CA ALA A 218 -7.33 -20.33 -25.49
C ALA A 218 -6.11 -20.08 -24.58
N GLU A 219 -4.94 -20.63 -24.94
CA GLU A 219 -3.69 -20.31 -24.24
C GLU A 219 -3.47 -18.79 -24.24
N GLY A 220 -3.48 -18.19 -23.04
CA GLY A 220 -3.29 -16.76 -22.91
C GLY A 220 -1.84 -16.38 -23.21
N THR A 221 -1.60 -15.10 -23.50
CA THR A 221 -0.24 -14.53 -23.63
C THR A 221 0.63 -14.85 -22.40
N LEU A 222 0.03 -14.97 -21.21
CA LEU A 222 0.71 -15.38 -20.00
C LEU A 222 1.22 -16.83 -20.08
N ASP A 223 0.43 -17.76 -20.61
CA ASP A 223 0.80 -19.16 -20.72
C ASP A 223 1.92 -19.36 -21.72
N VAL A 224 1.80 -18.69 -22.88
CA VAL A 224 2.86 -18.63 -23.91
C VAL A 224 4.14 -18.02 -23.34
N SER A 225 4.03 -16.92 -22.59
CA SER A 225 5.19 -16.27 -21.97
C SER A 225 5.85 -17.16 -20.92
N ARG A 226 5.07 -17.86 -20.09
CA ARG A 226 5.59 -18.81 -19.10
C ARG A 226 6.26 -19.99 -19.76
N ALA A 227 5.69 -20.53 -20.84
CA ALA A 227 6.27 -21.60 -21.62
C ALA A 227 7.61 -21.17 -22.25
N LEU A 228 7.67 -19.98 -22.84
CA LEU A 228 8.88 -19.41 -23.41
C LEU A 228 9.98 -19.19 -22.35
N LEU A 229 9.62 -18.62 -21.19
CA LEU A 229 10.56 -18.39 -20.09
C LEU A 229 11.10 -19.70 -19.49
N ALA A 230 10.28 -20.76 -19.48
CA ALA A 230 10.68 -22.09 -19.02
C ALA A 230 11.37 -22.93 -20.11
N ALA A 231 11.39 -22.48 -21.36
CA ALA A 231 12.01 -23.20 -22.47
C ALA A 231 13.51 -23.34 -22.25
N THR A 232 14.04 -24.53 -22.55
CA THR A 232 15.45 -24.85 -22.35
C THR A 232 16.23 -24.86 -23.66
N HIS A 233 17.48 -24.39 -23.62
CA HIS A 233 18.39 -24.45 -24.74
C HIS A 233 19.85 -24.61 -24.25
N PRO A 234 20.73 -25.34 -24.94
CA PRO A 234 22.12 -25.51 -24.52
C PRO A 234 22.87 -24.18 -24.29
N SER A 235 22.58 -23.15 -25.08
CA SER A 235 23.21 -21.82 -24.93
C SER A 235 22.76 -21.05 -23.68
N PHE A 236 21.70 -21.49 -22.99
CA PHE A 236 21.22 -20.86 -21.76
C PHE A 236 21.89 -21.44 -20.51
N GLN A 237 22.67 -22.51 -20.64
CA GLN A 237 23.32 -23.17 -19.51
C GLN A 237 24.36 -22.28 -18.81
N GLY A 238 24.46 -22.44 -17.49
CA GLY A 238 25.47 -21.80 -16.65
C GLY A 238 25.02 -20.46 -16.08
N GLY A 239 25.14 -20.26 -14.77
CA GLY A 239 25.02 -18.95 -14.14
C GLY A 239 23.86 -18.78 -13.15
N VAL A 240 22.83 -19.62 -13.20
CA VAL A 240 21.81 -19.72 -12.12
C VAL A 240 21.61 -21.19 -11.75
N SER A 241 22.26 -21.62 -10.68
CA SER A 241 22.02 -22.93 -10.08
C SER A 241 20.81 -22.86 -9.15
N GLY A 242 19.74 -23.58 -9.49
CA GLY A 242 18.55 -23.64 -8.65
C GLY A 242 17.44 -24.47 -9.28
N SER A 243 16.55 -24.97 -8.44
CA SER A 243 15.28 -25.54 -8.90
C SER A 243 14.14 -24.57 -8.58
N TYR A 244 13.05 -24.66 -9.31
CA TYR A 244 11.80 -23.99 -8.98
C TYR A 244 10.66 -25.02 -8.95
N VAL A 245 9.66 -24.74 -8.12
CA VAL A 245 8.51 -25.63 -7.92
C VAL A 245 7.52 -25.40 -9.05
N VAL A 246 7.06 -26.49 -9.65
CA VAL A 246 6.01 -26.47 -10.67
C VAL A 246 4.69 -26.16 -9.97
N ARG A 247 3.89 -25.28 -10.56
CA ARG A 247 2.59 -24.90 -10.04
C ARG A 247 1.50 -25.17 -11.07
N ASP A 248 0.33 -25.58 -10.59
CA ASP A 248 -0.88 -25.74 -11.39
C ASP A 248 -1.49 -24.37 -11.76
N GLU A 249 -2.60 -24.41 -12.50
CA GLU A 249 -3.37 -23.23 -12.90
C GLU A 249 -3.94 -22.44 -11.71
N ARG A 250 -4.22 -23.12 -10.59
CA ARG A 250 -4.65 -22.52 -9.32
C ARG A 250 -3.50 -21.78 -8.62
N GLY A 251 -2.27 -21.99 -9.10
CA GLY A 251 -1.05 -21.44 -8.55
C GLY A 251 -0.52 -22.23 -7.35
N LEU A 252 -1.01 -23.44 -7.11
CA LEU A 252 -0.60 -24.32 -6.03
C LEU A 252 0.56 -25.22 -6.48
N PRO A 253 1.50 -25.57 -5.58
CA PRO A 253 2.62 -26.42 -5.93
C PRO A 253 2.14 -27.83 -6.25
N VAL A 254 2.49 -28.33 -7.43
CA VAL A 254 2.08 -29.67 -7.88
C VAL A 254 2.78 -30.72 -7.03
N PRO A 255 2.06 -31.64 -6.37
CA PRO A 255 2.67 -32.74 -5.64
C PRO A 255 3.54 -33.61 -6.55
N ARG A 256 4.62 -34.18 -6.00
CA ARG A 256 5.49 -35.08 -6.77
C ARG A 256 4.75 -36.33 -7.22
N ALA A 257 3.83 -36.82 -6.40
CA ALA A 257 2.99 -37.97 -6.66
C ALA A 257 1.69 -37.84 -5.84
N LEU A 258 0.56 -38.19 -6.47
CA LEU A 258 -0.71 -38.38 -5.77
C LEU A 258 -0.69 -39.70 -4.99
N ASN A 259 -1.45 -39.76 -3.90
CA ASN A 259 -1.49 -40.86 -2.93
C ASN A 259 -0.18 -41.12 -2.17
N VAL A 260 0.74 -40.16 -2.17
CA VAL A 260 2.00 -40.19 -1.42
C VAL A 260 2.02 -38.97 -0.51
N ASN A 261 2.46 -39.13 0.74
CA ASN A 261 2.50 -38.04 1.73
C ASN A 261 1.13 -37.35 1.98
N GLY A 262 0.03 -38.08 1.76
CA GLY A 262 -1.33 -37.63 2.08
C GLY A 262 -2.09 -36.95 0.94
N PHE A 263 -1.43 -36.52 -0.15
CA PHE A 263 -2.13 -35.91 -1.29
C PHE A 263 -3.10 -36.90 -1.94
N VAL A 264 -4.32 -36.47 -2.23
CA VAL A 264 -5.35 -37.26 -2.91
C VAL A 264 -6.00 -36.46 -4.02
N ASP A 265 -6.61 -37.17 -4.96
CA ASP A 265 -7.39 -36.65 -6.08
C ASP A 265 -8.70 -37.45 -6.10
N GLN A 266 -9.70 -36.99 -5.36
CA GLN A 266 -10.98 -37.68 -5.22
C GLN A 266 -11.99 -37.21 -6.28
N ASP A 267 -11.85 -35.98 -6.79
CA ASP A 267 -12.74 -35.45 -7.81
C ASP A 267 -12.33 -35.84 -9.24
N GLY A 268 -11.13 -36.40 -9.42
CA GLY A 268 -10.64 -36.97 -10.66
C GLY A 268 -10.16 -35.94 -11.67
N ASP A 269 -9.83 -34.72 -11.21
CA ASP A 269 -9.34 -33.64 -12.06
C ASP A 269 -7.83 -33.77 -12.41
N GLY A 270 -7.14 -34.75 -11.82
CA GLY A 270 -5.72 -35.01 -12.02
C GLY A 270 -4.80 -34.13 -11.16
N LEU A 271 -5.38 -33.31 -10.28
CA LEU A 271 -4.70 -32.45 -9.33
C LEU A 271 -4.99 -32.90 -7.90
N ALA A 272 -4.24 -32.39 -6.93
CA ALA A 272 -4.55 -32.68 -5.54
C ALA A 272 -5.75 -31.86 -5.04
N ASP A 273 -6.61 -32.52 -4.28
CA ASP A 273 -7.79 -31.96 -3.66
C ASP A 273 -7.42 -30.84 -2.69
N VAL A 274 -8.25 -29.80 -2.68
CA VAL A 274 -8.11 -28.67 -1.75
C VAL A 274 -9.44 -28.30 -1.11
N ASN A 275 -9.39 -27.73 0.09
CA ASN A 275 -10.56 -27.15 0.74
C ASN A 275 -10.91 -25.77 0.14
N ALA A 276 -11.98 -25.14 0.66
CA ALA A 276 -12.44 -23.82 0.23
C ALA A 276 -11.40 -22.69 0.37
N ASP A 277 -10.35 -22.96 1.16
CA ASP A 277 -9.24 -22.07 1.46
C ASP A 277 -7.98 -22.41 0.63
N ASP A 278 -8.09 -23.19 -0.46
CA ASP A 278 -6.95 -23.64 -1.29
C ASP A 278 -5.87 -24.42 -0.49
N ARG A 279 -6.24 -25.08 0.61
CA ARG A 279 -5.33 -25.96 1.38
C ARG A 279 -5.51 -27.40 0.97
N PHE A 280 -4.39 -28.12 0.81
CA PHE A 280 -4.43 -29.54 0.48
C PHE A 280 -5.16 -30.33 1.55
N VAL A 281 -6.05 -31.21 1.12
CA VAL A 281 -6.77 -32.13 2.00
C VAL A 281 -6.36 -33.57 1.75
N GLY A 282 -6.44 -34.39 2.79
CA GLY A 282 -6.15 -35.81 2.76
C GLY A 282 -7.34 -36.67 2.33
N ALA A 283 -7.14 -37.98 2.30
CA ALA A 283 -8.17 -38.96 1.97
C ALA A 283 -9.40 -38.90 2.90
N ASP A 284 -9.19 -38.45 4.14
CA ASP A 284 -10.21 -38.24 5.18
C ASP A 284 -10.92 -36.89 5.07
N GLY A 285 -10.51 -36.02 4.14
CA GLY A 285 -11.02 -34.67 3.97
C GLY A 285 -10.46 -33.66 4.96
N GLU A 286 -9.52 -34.08 5.82
CA GLU A 286 -8.84 -33.20 6.77
C GLU A 286 -7.69 -32.44 6.11
N GLU A 287 -7.38 -31.24 6.59
CA GLU A 287 -6.30 -30.42 6.06
C GLU A 287 -4.92 -31.06 6.31
N LEU A 288 -4.11 -31.13 5.25
CA LEU A 288 -2.71 -31.55 5.33
C LEU A 288 -1.83 -30.37 5.77
N PHE A 289 -1.25 -30.49 6.95
CA PHE A 289 -0.29 -29.51 7.46
C PHE A 289 1.10 -29.74 6.83
N LEU A 290 1.35 -29.09 5.70
CA LEU A 290 2.56 -29.28 4.89
C LEU A 290 3.52 -28.09 5.01
N PRO A 291 4.85 -28.35 5.04
CA PRO A 291 5.84 -27.29 5.01
C PRO A 291 5.86 -26.59 3.65
N THR A 292 6.34 -25.35 3.67
CA THR A 292 6.50 -24.51 2.47
C THR A 292 7.54 -25.11 1.53
N PRO A 293 7.37 -25.03 0.19
CA PRO A 293 8.32 -25.65 -0.73
C PRO A 293 9.76 -25.16 -0.52
N TYR A 294 9.95 -23.87 -0.24
CA TYR A 294 11.22 -23.27 0.21
C TYR A 294 11.00 -22.52 1.52
N PRO A 295 12.02 -22.42 2.39
CA PRO A 295 11.91 -21.60 3.58
C PRO A 295 11.74 -20.13 3.16
N THR A 296 10.83 -19.41 3.81
CA THR A 296 10.70 -17.97 3.54
C THR A 296 11.89 -17.23 4.15
N ALA A 297 12.24 -16.06 3.61
CA ALA A 297 13.38 -15.28 4.13
C ALA A 297 13.21 -14.79 5.59
N LEU A 298 12.00 -14.86 6.14
CA LEU A 298 11.70 -14.54 7.54
C LEU A 298 11.71 -15.80 8.41
N ASP A 299 11.25 -16.94 7.88
CA ASP A 299 11.15 -18.20 8.62
C ASP A 299 12.42 -19.06 8.51
N ALA A 300 13.31 -18.78 7.55
CA ALA A 300 14.55 -19.52 7.33
C ALA A 300 15.40 -19.72 8.60
N PRO A 301 15.53 -18.76 9.53
CA PRO A 301 16.26 -18.97 10.78
C PRO A 301 15.58 -19.96 11.75
N PHE A 302 14.28 -20.21 11.59
CA PHE A 302 13.45 -21.02 12.50
C PHE A 302 12.84 -22.25 11.81
N ASP A 303 13.30 -22.55 10.61
CA ASP A 303 12.74 -23.58 9.77
C ASP A 303 13.14 -24.98 10.25
N THR A 304 12.14 -25.73 10.70
CA THR A 304 12.31 -27.10 11.24
C THR A 304 11.84 -28.18 10.26
N ALA A 305 11.38 -27.79 9.07
CA ALA A 305 10.90 -28.72 8.06
C ALA A 305 12.05 -29.58 7.51
N LEU A 306 11.75 -30.84 7.20
CA LEU A 306 12.70 -31.70 6.48
C LEU A 306 12.86 -31.19 5.04
N ARG A 307 14.10 -31.08 4.58
CA ARG A 307 14.42 -30.60 3.23
C ARG A 307 15.42 -31.50 2.52
N ASP A 308 15.33 -31.53 1.20
CA ASP A 308 16.28 -32.23 0.35
C ASP A 308 17.57 -31.41 0.11
N ALA A 309 18.52 -31.98 -0.64
CA ALA A 309 19.79 -31.32 -0.96
C ALA A 309 19.65 -30.02 -1.79
N ARG A 310 18.46 -29.73 -2.34
CA ARG A 310 18.14 -28.51 -3.09
C ARG A 310 17.44 -27.47 -2.21
N GLY A 311 17.21 -27.77 -0.93
CA GLY A 311 16.45 -26.91 -0.01
C GLY A 311 14.94 -26.97 -0.22
N LEU A 312 14.44 -27.95 -0.98
CA LEU A 312 13.01 -28.17 -1.16
C LEU A 312 12.43 -28.98 -0.01
N ALA A 313 11.20 -28.69 0.38
CA ALA A 313 10.46 -29.49 1.34
C ALA A 313 10.41 -30.97 0.93
N ALA A 314 10.74 -31.83 1.88
CA ALA A 314 10.82 -33.27 1.70
C ALA A 314 10.00 -34.00 2.78
N GLY A 315 9.40 -35.11 2.38
CA GLY A 315 8.72 -36.05 3.27
C GLY A 315 9.68 -37.07 3.85
N GLU A 316 9.11 -38.08 4.53
CA GLU A 316 9.90 -39.18 5.09
C GLU A 316 10.81 -39.83 4.05
N GLY A 317 12.03 -40.17 4.46
CA GLY A 317 13.06 -40.69 3.55
C GLY A 317 13.67 -39.66 2.59
N GLN A 318 13.50 -38.35 2.85
CA GLN A 318 14.00 -37.24 2.02
C GLN A 318 13.45 -37.21 0.59
N LEU A 319 12.27 -37.81 0.37
CA LEU A 319 11.60 -37.74 -0.91
C LEU A 319 10.97 -36.36 -1.10
N PRO A 320 11.14 -35.70 -2.27
CA PRO A 320 10.60 -34.37 -2.49
C PRO A 320 9.07 -34.41 -2.47
N LEU A 321 8.45 -33.51 -1.71
CA LEU A 321 6.99 -33.41 -1.62
C LEU A 321 6.38 -32.87 -2.92
N PHE A 322 7.07 -31.93 -3.57
CA PHE A 322 6.57 -31.19 -4.73
C PHE A 322 7.39 -31.48 -5.98
N GLN A 323 6.74 -31.36 -7.14
CA GLN A 323 7.40 -31.39 -8.42
C GLN A 323 8.25 -30.13 -8.58
N ALA A 324 9.52 -30.31 -8.95
CA ALA A 324 10.44 -29.22 -9.20
C ALA A 324 11.14 -29.42 -10.55
N ARG A 325 11.41 -28.31 -11.23
CA ARG A 325 12.19 -28.24 -12.47
C ARG A 325 13.50 -27.52 -12.19
N GLN A 326 14.54 -27.89 -12.92
CA GLN A 326 15.79 -27.13 -12.90
C GLN A 326 15.58 -25.79 -13.60
N ALA A 327 16.06 -24.73 -12.97
CA ALA A 327 16.09 -23.39 -13.57
C ALA A 327 17.24 -23.27 -14.57
N ASP A 328 18.34 -23.99 -14.35
CA ASP A 328 19.51 -23.93 -15.22
C ASP A 328 19.16 -24.35 -16.65
N GLY A 329 19.70 -23.62 -17.62
CA GLY A 329 19.42 -23.83 -19.03
C GLY A 329 18.05 -23.32 -19.50
N THR A 330 17.25 -22.65 -18.66
CA THR A 330 16.00 -21.98 -19.10
C THR A 330 16.26 -20.56 -19.60
N LEU A 331 15.41 -20.04 -20.49
CA LEU A 331 15.47 -18.65 -20.93
C LEU A 331 15.38 -17.68 -19.74
N LEU A 332 14.52 -17.95 -18.77
CA LEU A 332 14.40 -17.13 -17.56
C LEU A 332 15.73 -17.04 -16.79
N ALA A 333 16.42 -18.17 -16.60
CA ALA A 333 17.72 -18.19 -15.93
C ALA A 333 18.78 -17.41 -16.71
N ALA A 334 18.79 -17.52 -18.04
CA ALA A 334 19.66 -16.75 -18.90
C ALA A 334 19.36 -15.24 -18.79
N VAL A 335 18.10 -14.84 -18.88
CA VAL A 335 17.67 -13.44 -18.75
C VAL A 335 18.06 -12.88 -17.37
N LEU A 336 17.81 -13.61 -16.28
CA LEU A 336 18.18 -13.17 -14.93
C LEU A 336 19.70 -13.04 -14.75
N ARG A 337 20.48 -13.94 -15.36
CA ARG A 337 21.94 -13.88 -15.37
C ARG A 337 22.43 -12.62 -16.09
N GLU A 338 21.92 -12.35 -17.29
CA GLU A 338 22.31 -11.19 -18.10
C GLU A 338 21.79 -9.87 -17.49
N ALA A 339 20.63 -9.88 -16.82
CA ALA A 339 20.05 -8.70 -16.20
C ALA A 339 20.74 -8.31 -14.89
N ARG A 340 21.41 -9.25 -14.20
CA ARG A 340 22.01 -8.99 -12.88
C ARG A 340 23.00 -7.80 -12.88
N PRO A 341 23.94 -7.67 -13.83
CA PRO A 341 24.82 -6.51 -13.91
C PRO A 341 24.09 -5.18 -14.16
N TRP A 342 22.92 -5.21 -14.79
CA TRP A 342 22.16 -4.01 -15.17
C TRP A 342 21.41 -3.39 -13.99
N VAL A 343 21.05 -4.22 -13.01
CA VAL A 343 20.19 -3.84 -11.88
C VAL A 343 20.98 -3.72 -10.56
N SER A 344 22.14 -4.38 -10.43
CA SER A 344 22.92 -4.40 -9.18
C SER A 344 24.38 -3.91 -9.31
N GLY A 345 24.69 -3.12 -10.34
CA GLY A 345 26.03 -2.54 -10.56
C GLY A 345 26.24 -1.17 -9.88
N GLU A 346 27.49 -0.70 -9.81
CA GLU A 346 27.85 0.62 -9.26
C GLU A 346 27.26 1.80 -10.07
N THR A 347 26.94 1.57 -11.34
CA THR A 347 26.11 2.46 -12.17
C THR A 347 24.91 1.66 -12.68
N PRO A 348 23.66 2.03 -12.33
CA PRO A 348 22.48 1.32 -12.80
C PRO A 348 22.25 1.61 -14.28
N VAL A 349 22.80 0.75 -15.15
CA VAL A 349 22.63 0.82 -16.62
C VAL A 349 21.15 0.86 -17.01
N ALA A 350 20.28 0.24 -16.21
CA ALA A 350 18.83 0.31 -16.40
C ALA A 350 18.27 1.73 -16.24
N GLU A 351 18.79 2.55 -15.32
CA GLU A 351 18.36 3.94 -15.13
C GLU A 351 18.78 4.81 -16.32
N ASP A 352 20.04 4.69 -16.74
CA ASP A 352 20.55 5.39 -17.93
C ASP A 352 19.81 4.95 -19.21
N ALA A 353 19.48 3.66 -19.31
CA ALA A 353 18.70 3.13 -20.43
C ALA A 353 17.27 3.66 -20.44
N VAL A 354 16.62 3.84 -19.28
CA VAL A 354 15.28 4.44 -19.20
C VAL A 354 15.33 5.91 -19.63
N LEU A 355 16.33 6.67 -19.17
CA LEU A 355 16.51 8.07 -19.59
C LEU A 355 16.78 8.16 -21.10
N ALA A 356 17.60 7.26 -21.64
CA ALA A 356 17.87 7.17 -23.08
C ALA A 356 16.65 6.73 -23.89
N LEU A 357 15.80 5.85 -23.36
CA LEU A 357 14.56 5.42 -24.00
C LEU A 357 13.54 6.57 -24.06
N LEU A 358 13.41 7.34 -22.97
CA LEU A 358 12.57 8.54 -22.93
C LEU A 358 13.01 9.57 -23.97
N ALA A 359 14.32 9.72 -24.20
CA ALA A 359 14.84 10.59 -25.26
C ALA A 359 14.49 10.07 -26.68
N GLN A 360 14.42 8.75 -26.87
CA GLN A 360 14.09 8.13 -28.17
C GLN A 360 12.58 8.10 -28.48
N LEU A 361 11.74 8.15 -27.44
CA LEU A 361 10.28 8.25 -27.57
C LEU A 361 9.84 9.63 -28.09
N GLY A 362 10.68 10.66 -27.97
CA GLY A 362 10.36 12.02 -28.43
C GLY A 362 9.76 12.91 -27.33
N PRO A 363 9.55 14.20 -27.63
CA PRO A 363 9.01 15.17 -26.67
C PRO A 363 7.58 14.82 -26.24
N PRO A 364 7.15 15.26 -25.04
CA PRO A 364 5.79 15.07 -24.60
C PRO A 364 4.80 15.83 -25.49
N ALA A 365 3.73 15.17 -25.92
CA ALA A 365 2.65 15.72 -26.71
C ALA A 365 1.29 15.36 -26.13
N ASN A 366 0.35 16.30 -26.19
CA ASN A 366 -1.03 16.02 -25.81
C ASN A 366 -1.70 15.24 -26.93
N THR A 367 -2.20 14.05 -26.59
CA THR A 367 -2.89 13.16 -27.50
C THR A 367 -4.20 12.70 -26.87
N THR A 368 -5.07 12.07 -27.64
CA THR A 368 -6.37 11.58 -27.18
C THR A 368 -6.56 10.16 -27.69
N ARG A 369 -6.81 9.22 -26.79
CA ARG A 369 -7.16 7.84 -27.15
C ARG A 369 -8.66 7.68 -27.14
N ASP A 370 -9.20 7.17 -28.24
CA ASP A 370 -10.63 6.92 -28.39
C ASP A 370 -10.96 5.48 -27.98
N TYR A 371 -11.95 5.34 -27.10
CA TYR A 371 -12.52 4.07 -26.63
C TYR A 371 -13.97 3.91 -27.13
N GLY A 372 -14.29 4.49 -28.28
CA GLY A 372 -15.59 4.41 -28.93
C GLY A 372 -16.55 5.48 -28.40
N ALA A 373 -17.22 5.21 -27.27
CA ALA A 373 -18.15 6.18 -26.68
C ALA A 373 -17.46 7.26 -25.84
N LEU A 374 -16.15 7.11 -25.59
CA LEU A 374 -15.40 7.97 -24.68
C LEU A 374 -14.00 8.23 -25.23
N ALA A 375 -13.64 9.49 -25.37
CA ALA A 375 -12.30 9.93 -25.77
C ALA A 375 -11.54 10.43 -24.53
N HIS A 376 -10.36 9.87 -24.26
CA HIS A 376 -9.54 10.22 -23.10
C HIS A 376 -8.29 11.01 -23.51
N PRO A 377 -8.20 12.31 -23.16
CA PRO A 377 -7.00 13.11 -23.42
C PRO A 377 -5.90 12.79 -22.41
N TYR A 378 -4.69 12.53 -22.89
CA TYR A 378 -3.50 12.27 -22.08
C TYR A 378 -2.25 12.92 -22.68
N THR A 379 -1.22 13.13 -21.87
CA THR A 379 0.08 13.58 -22.34
C THR A 379 0.92 12.33 -22.60
N GLY A 380 1.10 12.00 -23.88
CA GLY A 380 1.96 10.92 -24.35
C GLY A 380 3.27 11.46 -24.92
N HIS A 381 3.96 10.65 -25.71
CA HIS A 381 5.10 11.10 -26.51
C HIS A 381 4.66 11.37 -27.95
N ASP A 382 5.29 12.36 -28.58
CA ASP A 382 5.10 12.63 -29.99
C ASP A 382 5.69 11.50 -30.84
N THR A 383 4.81 10.67 -31.39
CA THR A 383 5.19 9.52 -32.20
C THR A 383 5.80 9.91 -33.54
N ASP A 384 5.56 11.13 -34.02
CA ASP A 384 6.05 11.62 -35.32
C ASP A 384 7.51 12.10 -35.26
N SER A 385 8.03 12.33 -34.05
CA SER A 385 9.40 12.80 -33.82
C SER A 385 10.27 11.86 -32.98
N GLY A 386 9.70 10.74 -32.51
CA GLY A 386 10.42 9.71 -31.77
C GLY A 386 11.13 8.71 -32.69
N ALA A 387 12.46 8.73 -32.70
CA ALA A 387 13.28 7.83 -33.52
C ALA A 387 13.01 6.33 -33.27
N LEU A 388 12.50 5.96 -32.08
CA LEU A 388 12.12 4.57 -31.79
C LEU A 388 10.94 4.10 -32.67
N PHE A 389 9.99 4.98 -32.96
CA PHE A 389 8.82 4.65 -33.77
C PHE A 389 9.20 4.45 -35.23
N ASP A 390 10.17 5.20 -35.75
CA ASP A 390 10.73 4.99 -37.09
C ASP A 390 11.40 3.61 -37.22
N VAL A 391 12.16 3.20 -36.20
CA VAL A 391 12.82 1.89 -36.18
C VAL A 391 11.79 0.76 -36.11
N LEU A 392 10.77 0.90 -35.26
CA LEU A 392 9.69 -0.10 -35.16
C LEU A 392 8.89 -0.21 -36.46
N HIS A 393 8.57 0.93 -37.08
CA HIS A 393 7.88 0.97 -38.37
C HIS A 393 8.71 0.34 -39.49
N ALA A 394 10.01 0.66 -39.56
CA ALA A 394 10.92 0.05 -40.53
C ALA A 394 11.06 -1.47 -40.32
N ALA A 395 11.17 -1.91 -39.06
CA ALA A 395 11.26 -3.33 -38.73
C ALA A 395 9.97 -4.08 -39.07
N SER A 396 8.78 -3.50 -38.77
CA SER A 396 7.52 -4.14 -39.13
C SER A 396 7.30 -4.19 -40.63
N ALA A 397 7.67 -3.13 -41.36
CA ALA A 397 7.61 -3.10 -42.81
C ALA A 397 8.52 -4.18 -43.42
N LEU A 398 9.76 -4.32 -42.93
CA LEU A 398 10.69 -5.36 -43.38
C LEU A 398 10.17 -6.78 -43.12
N LEU A 399 9.48 -7.01 -42.00
CA LEU A 399 8.94 -8.34 -41.66
C LEU A 399 7.77 -8.78 -42.56
N ASP A 400 7.08 -7.84 -43.20
CA ASP A 400 5.98 -8.14 -44.12
C ASP A 400 6.43 -8.31 -45.58
N GLU A 401 7.69 -8.00 -45.91
CA GLU A 401 8.26 -8.25 -47.24
C GLU A 401 8.48 -9.75 -47.49
N GLU A 402 8.17 -10.19 -48.70
CA GLU A 402 8.24 -11.60 -49.12
C GLU A 402 9.69 -12.12 -49.07
N GLU A 403 10.65 -11.27 -49.41
CA GLU A 403 12.09 -11.56 -49.36
C GLU A 403 12.60 -11.79 -47.94
N THR A 404 12.02 -11.14 -46.93
CA THR A 404 12.38 -11.35 -45.52
C THR A 404 11.84 -12.69 -45.04
N ARG A 405 10.63 -13.09 -45.45
CA ARG A 405 10.12 -14.45 -45.17
C ARG A 405 10.97 -15.51 -45.85
N ASP A 406 11.34 -15.32 -47.11
CA ASP A 406 12.20 -16.25 -47.85
C ASP A 406 13.60 -16.35 -47.21
N ALA A 407 14.19 -15.22 -46.83
CA ALA A 407 15.47 -15.20 -46.14
C ALA A 407 15.40 -15.90 -44.77
N LEU A 408 14.35 -15.68 -43.99
CA LEU A 408 14.13 -16.37 -42.71
C LEU A 408 13.92 -17.87 -42.90
N LEU A 409 13.16 -18.30 -43.91
CA LEU A 409 12.98 -19.71 -44.25
C LEU A 409 14.30 -20.37 -44.67
N VAL A 410 15.12 -19.68 -45.47
CA VAL A 410 16.46 -20.15 -45.84
C VAL A 410 17.38 -20.22 -44.61
N LEU A 411 17.35 -19.21 -43.73
CA LEU A 411 18.12 -19.21 -42.49
C LEU A 411 17.70 -20.38 -41.58
N GLN A 412 16.40 -20.65 -41.50
CA GLN A 412 15.83 -21.74 -40.71
C GLN A 412 16.21 -23.10 -41.29
N GLN A 413 16.32 -23.24 -42.62
CA GLN A 413 16.86 -24.44 -43.26
C GLN A 413 18.38 -24.61 -43.06
N LEU A 414 19.13 -23.51 -42.99
CA LEU A 414 20.57 -23.53 -42.76
C LEU A 414 20.94 -23.77 -41.29
N LEU A 415 20.14 -23.29 -40.35
CA LEU A 415 20.33 -23.47 -38.90
C LEU A 415 19.59 -24.69 -38.35
N GLY A 416 18.69 -25.29 -39.12
CA GLY A 416 17.94 -26.50 -38.78
C GLY A 416 18.67 -27.82 -39.08
N GLN A 417 20.01 -27.80 -39.24
CA GLN A 417 20.86 -29.00 -39.30
C GLN A 417 21.74 -29.15 -38.06
#